data_AF-A0A8T1ECD9-F1
#
_entry.id   AF-A0A8T1ECD9-F1
#
_cell.length_a   1.000
_cell.length_b   1.000
_cell.length_c   1.000
_cell.angle_alpha   90.00
_cell.angle_beta   90.00
_cell.angle_gamma   90.00
#
_symmetry.space_group_name_H-M   'P 1'
#
loop_
_entity.id
_entity.type
_entity.pdbx_description
1 polymer ?
#
loop_
_entity_poly.entity_id
_entity_poly.type
_entity_poly.pdbx_seq_one_letter_code
_entity_poly.pdbx_strand_id
1 'polypeptide(L)'
;MVHLAAVPAEVTAVQTARLFVDMVFKHHGMPLDIVSDRDPRFTARFWQEVFTLLGTQLSMSTADYPQSGQPGVDRTRGIFPPPPPPLRDARG
;
A
#
# COMPACT_ATOMS: atom_id res chain seq x y z
N MET A 1 -4.99 -12.33 13.23
CA MET A 1 -6.33 -11.79 12.91
C MET A 1 -6.46 -11.77 11.40
N VAL A 2 -7.63 -12.12 10.86
CA VAL A 2 -7.86 -12.16 9.40
C VAL A 2 -9.06 -11.27 9.09
N HIS A 3 -8.91 -10.44 8.05
CA HIS A 3 -9.98 -9.59 7.52
C HIS A 3 -10.30 -10.06 6.10
N LEU A 4 -11.59 -10.24 5.80
CA LEU A 4 -12.07 -10.67 4.48
C LEU A 4 -13.16 -9.71 4.01
N ALA A 5 -13.07 -9.22 2.77
CA ALA A 5 -14.15 -8.52 2.08
C ALA A 5 -14.71 -9.40 0.97
N ALA A 6 -16.03 -9.46 0.89
CA ALA A 6 -16.70 -9.90 -0.32
C ALA A 6 -16.57 -8.81 -1.39
N VAL A 7 -16.08 -9.18 -2.57
CA VAL A 7 -15.95 -8.30 -3.73
C VAL A 7 -16.61 -8.93 -4.95
N PRO A 8 -17.14 -8.13 -5.89
CA PRO A 8 -17.58 -8.65 -7.18
C PRO A 8 -16.41 -9.29 -7.94
N ALA A 9 -16.73 -10.12 -8.95
CA ALA A 9 -15.72 -10.80 -9.77
C ALA A 9 -14.71 -9.82 -10.38
N GLU A 10 -15.19 -8.66 -10.82
CA GLU A 10 -14.38 -7.56 -11.34
C GLU A 10 -14.34 -6.44 -10.29
N VAL A 11 -13.18 -6.25 -9.66
CA VAL A 11 -12.94 -5.15 -8.72
C VAL A 11 -11.66 -4.42 -9.11
N THR A 12 -11.75 -3.10 -9.18
CA THR A 12 -10.64 -2.26 -9.62
C THR A 12 -9.63 -2.02 -8.49
N ALA A 13 -8.39 -1.70 -8.86
CA ALA A 13 -7.34 -1.30 -7.91
C ALA A 13 -7.78 -0.19 -6.94
N VAL A 14 -8.56 0.79 -7.43
CA VAL A 14 -9.10 1.91 -6.64
C VAL A 14 -10.13 1.43 -5.61
N GLN A 15 -11.03 0.54 -6.01
CA GLN A 15 -12.02 -0.04 -5.09
C GLN A 15 -11.34 -0.92 -4.04
N THR A 16 -10.34 -1.70 -4.44
CA THR A 16 -9.54 -2.51 -3.51
C THR A 16 -8.80 -1.62 -2.51
N ALA A 17 -8.26 -0.46 -2.93
CA ALA A 17 -7.59 0.50 -2.05
C ALA A 17 -8.52 1.04 -0.97
N ARG A 18 -9.76 1.38 -1.33
CA ARG A 18 -10.78 1.83 -0.37
C ARG A 18 -11.08 0.75 0.67
N LEU A 19 -11.32 -0.48 0.21
CA LEU A 19 -11.55 -1.62 1.10
C LEU A 19 -10.37 -1.88 2.03
N PHE A 20 -9.14 -1.76 1.53
CA PHE A 20 -7.94 -1.88 2.35
C PHE A 20 -7.88 -0.82 3.45
N VAL A 21 -8.17 0.44 3.12
CA VAL A 21 -8.18 1.52 4.11
C VAL A 21 -9.27 1.30 5.16
N ASP A 22 -10.48 0.96 4.74
CA ASP A 22 -11.63 0.78 5.64
C ASP A 22 -11.49 -0.42 6.58
N MET A 23 -10.95 -1.54 6.10
CA MET A 23 -10.91 -2.79 6.87
C MET A 23 -9.57 -3.06 7.56
N VAL A 24 -8.46 -2.65 6.96
CA VAL A 24 -7.12 -2.96 7.48
C VAL A 24 -6.55 -1.73 8.14
N PHE A 25 -6.40 -0.63 7.40
CA PHE A 25 -5.73 0.57 7.90
C PHE A 25 -6.47 1.19 9.10
N LYS A 26 -7.80 1.29 9.03
CA LYS A 26 -8.61 1.84 10.13
C LYS A 26 -8.45 1.08 11.44
N HIS A 27 -8.21 -0.23 11.37
CA HIS A 27 -8.13 -1.10 12.55
C HIS A 27 -6.71 -1.30 13.06
N HIS A 28 -5.72 -1.31 12.17
CA HIS A 28 -4.34 -1.71 12.49
C HIS A 28 -3.28 -0.66 12.12
N GLY A 29 -3.68 0.41 11.44
CA GLY A 29 -2.76 1.36 10.82
C GLY A 29 -2.06 0.77 9.60
N MET A 30 -0.96 1.42 9.20
CA MET A 30 -0.18 0.96 8.06
C MET A 30 0.65 -0.28 8.42
N PRO A 31 0.51 -1.39 7.71
CA PRO A 31 1.39 -2.53 7.90
C PRO A 31 2.83 -2.19 7.49
N LEU A 32 3.79 -2.80 8.19
CA LEU A 32 5.22 -2.64 7.92
C LEU A 32 5.71 -3.44 6.71
N ASP A 33 5.01 -4.53 6.38
CA ASP A 33 5.32 -5.42 5.27
C ASP A 33 4.01 -5.94 4.67
N ILE A 34 3.91 -5.93 3.34
CA ILE A 34 2.77 -6.46 2.61
C ILE A 34 3.28 -7.42 1.55
N VAL A 35 2.81 -8.66 1.65
CA VAL A 35 2.97 -9.67 0.61
C VAL A 35 1.67 -9.71 -0.18
N SER A 36 1.73 -9.20 -1.41
CA SER A 36 0.65 -9.39 -2.40
C SER A 36 1.01 -10.50 -3.37
N ASP A 37 0.01 -11.25 -3.82
CA ASP A 37 0.17 -12.13 -4.97
C ASP A 37 0.45 -11.31 -6.25
N ARG A 38 0.70 -11.99 -7.38
CA ARG A 38 0.90 -11.36 -8.70
C ARG A 38 -0.38 -10.79 -9.32
N ASP A 39 -1.32 -10.35 -8.49
CA ASP A 39 -2.60 -9.83 -8.93
C ASP A 39 -2.46 -8.37 -9.39
N PRO A 40 -2.91 -8.03 -10.61
CA PRO A 40 -2.77 -6.68 -11.18
C PRO A 40 -3.58 -5.61 -10.41
N ARG A 41 -4.43 -6.00 -9.46
CA ARG A 41 -5.14 -5.06 -8.59
C ARG A 41 -4.21 -4.37 -7.60
N PHE A 42 -3.11 -5.01 -7.17
CA PHE A 42 -2.14 -4.43 -6.23
C PHE A 42 -1.00 -3.69 -6.96
N THR A 43 -1.38 -2.82 -7.89
CA THR A 43 -0.43 -2.03 -8.70
C THR A 43 -0.13 -0.66 -8.09
N ALA A 44 0.74 0.12 -8.74
CA ALA A 44 1.02 1.50 -8.34
C ALA A 44 -0.24 2.37 -8.18
N ARG A 45 -1.29 2.11 -8.98
CA ARG A 45 -2.58 2.82 -8.86
C ARG A 45 -3.32 2.54 -7.56
N PHE A 46 -3.28 1.30 -7.08
CA PHE A 46 -3.83 0.94 -5.77
C PHE A 46 -3.13 1.76 -4.69
N TRP A 47 -1.79 1.76 -4.72
CA TRP A 47 -1.00 2.48 -3.74
C TRP A 47 -1.22 3.99 -3.79
N GLN A 48 -1.30 4.56 -4.99
CA GLN A 48 -1.61 5.97 -5.15
C GLN A 48 -2.97 6.35 -4.53
N GLU A 49 -4.00 5.53 -4.72
CA GLU A 49 -5.32 5.75 -4.09
C GLU A 49 -5.24 5.59 -2.57
N VAL A 50 -4.55 4.58 -2.04
CA VAL A 50 -4.36 4.41 -0.58
C VAL A 50 -3.76 5.68 0.02
N PHE A 51 -2.64 6.16 -0.52
CA PHE A 51 -1.98 7.37 0.03
C PHE A 51 -2.86 8.61 -0.12
N THR A 52 -3.60 8.74 -1.23
CA THR A 52 -4.58 9.82 -1.44
C THR A 52 -5.67 9.81 -0.36
N LEU A 53 -6.23 8.63 -0.05
CA LEU A 53 -7.23 8.46 1.01
C LEU A 53 -6.68 8.78 2.41
N LEU A 54 -5.39 8.56 2.61
CA LEU A 54 -4.69 8.90 3.86
C LEU A 54 -4.24 10.37 3.92
N GLY A 55 -4.50 11.17 2.88
CA GLY A 55 -4.07 12.57 2.82
C GLY A 55 -2.56 12.75 2.64
N THR A 56 -1.88 11.74 2.12
CA THR A 56 -0.43 11.70 1.93
C THR A 56 -0.08 11.53 0.45
N GLN A 57 1.13 11.95 0.06
CA GLN A 57 1.61 11.79 -1.30
C GLN A 57 2.54 10.58 -1.38
N LEU A 58 2.28 9.69 -2.33
CA LEU A 58 3.18 8.59 -2.65
C LEU A 58 4.20 9.05 -3.70
N SER A 59 5.41 9.37 -3.25
CA SER A 59 6.56 9.56 -4.15
C SER A 59 7.13 8.20 -4.52
N MET A 60 6.68 7.63 -5.65
CA MET A 60 7.34 6.49 -6.26
C MET A 60 8.69 6.94 -6.81
N SER A 61 9.78 6.67 -6.11
CA SER A 61 11.11 6.81 -6.69
C SER A 61 11.33 5.64 -7.64
N THR A 62 11.35 5.90 -8.95
CA THR A 62 11.78 4.89 -9.92
C THR A 62 13.23 4.57 -9.62
N ALA A 63 13.49 3.41 -9.02
CA ALA A 63 14.85 2.91 -8.91
C ALA A 63 15.26 2.45 -10.32
N ASP A 64 15.88 3.34 -11.10
CA ASP A 64 16.74 2.96 -12.21
C ASP A 64 17.95 2.23 -11.62
N TYR A 65 17.76 0.96 -11.27
CA TYR A 65 18.82 0.08 -10.82
C TYR A 65 18.74 -1.22 -11.63
N PRO A 66 19.61 -1.43 -12.63
CA PRO A 66 19.73 -2.71 -13.31
C PRO A 66 20.45 -3.69 -12.38
N GLN A 67 19.74 -4.33 -11.44
CA GLN A 67 20.30 -5.45 -10.70
C GLN A 67 19.84 -6.76 -11.36
N SER A 68 20.78 -7.33 -12.09
CA SER A 68 20.80 -8.68 -12.63
C SER A 68 20.06 -9.73 -11.78
N GLY A 69 18.98 -10.26 -12.36
CA GLY A 69 18.60 -11.67 -12.33
C GLY A 69 18.37 -12.35 -10.97
N GLN A 70 17.16 -12.24 -10.42
CA GLN A 70 16.55 -13.29 -9.58
C GLN A 70 15.02 -13.33 -9.80
N PRO A 71 14.43 -14.47 -10.20
CA PRO A 71 12.98 -14.57 -10.37
C PRO A 71 12.32 -14.92 -9.03
N GLY A 72 11.36 -14.09 -8.62
CA GLY A 72 10.29 -14.50 -7.71
C GLY A 72 10.58 -14.39 -6.22
N VAL A 73 10.53 -13.17 -5.70
CA VAL A 73 9.79 -12.81 -4.47
C VAL A 73 9.53 -11.31 -4.56
N ASP A 74 8.27 -10.90 -4.65
CA ASP A 74 7.89 -9.49 -4.61
C ASP A 74 8.06 -8.99 -3.16
N ARG A 75 9.32 -8.70 -2.78
CA ARG A 75 9.64 -7.98 -1.55
C ARG A 75 9.58 -6.50 -1.88
N THR A 76 8.44 -5.86 -1.64
CA THR A 76 8.15 -4.42 -1.83
C THR A 76 8.91 -3.49 -0.88
N ARG A 77 10.13 -3.87 -0.47
CA ARG A 77 10.98 -3.13 0.47
C ARG A 77 11.48 -1.78 -0.09
N GLY A 78 11.22 -1.48 -1.36
CA GLY A 78 11.57 -0.22 -2.03
C GLY A 78 10.40 0.72 -2.37
N ILE A 79 9.14 0.32 -2.10
CA ILE A 79 7.96 1.11 -2.48
C ILE A 79 7.42 1.96 -1.33
N PHE A 80 7.68 1.55 -0.09
CA PHE A 80 7.09 2.20 1.07
C PHE A 80 8.02 3.29 1.63
N PRO A 81 7.67 4.59 1.52
CA PRO A 81 8.40 5.63 2.26
C PRO A 81 8.25 5.36 3.78
N PRO A 82 9.21 5.77 4.62
CA PRO A 82 9.09 5.62 6.06
C PRO A 82 7.77 6.24 6.55
N PRO A 83 7.09 5.62 7.53
CA PRO A 83 5.82 6.12 8.03
C PRO A 83 5.98 7.58 8.50
N PRO A 84 4.98 8.45 8.27
CA PRO A 84 5.05 9.84 8.73
C PRO A 84 5.25 9.86 10.25
N PRO A 85 6.08 10.77 10.78
CA PRO A 85 6.27 10.89 12.22
C PRO A 85 4.92 11.13 12.89
N PRO A 86 4.68 10.56 14.10
CA PRO A 86 3.46 10.85 14.85
C PRO A 86 3.36 12.36 15.02
N LEU A 87 2.19 12.91 14.72
CA LEU A 87 1.89 14.33 14.85
C LEU A 87 2.07 14.70 16.33
N ARG A 88 3.26 15.17 16.71
CA ARG A 88 3.49 15.70 18.05
C ARG A 88 2.61 16.93 18.15
N ASP A 89 1.66 16.89 19.09
CA ASP A 89 0.77 17.99 19.41
C ASP A 89 1.54 19.32 19.44
N ALA A 90 1.26 20.18 18.47
CA ALA A 90 1.56 21.59 18.57
C ALA A 90 0.55 22.22 19.53
N ARG A 91 0.71 21.97 20.83
CA ARG A 91 0.09 22.76 21.88
C ARG A 91 1.11 23.03 22.98
N GLY A 92 1.55 24.30 22.99
CA GLY A 92 1.86 25.16 24.14
C GLY A 92 2.62 24.56 25.31
#